data_AF-A0A947BJM2-F1
#
_entry.id   AF-A0A947BJM2-F1
#
_cell.length_a   1.000
_cell.length_b   1.000
_cell.length_c   1.000
_cell.angle_alpha   90.00
_cell.angle_beta   90.00
_cell.angle_gamma   90.00
#
_symmetry.space_group_name_H-M   'P 1'
#
loop_
_entity.id
_entity.type
_entity.pdbx_description
1 polymer ?
#
loop_
_entity_poly.entity_id
_entity_poly.type
_entity_poly.pdbx_seq_one_letter_code
_entity_poly.pdbx_strand_id
1 'polypeptide(L)' 'FAEAPRLLFPFARAIVSDAVRDAGFPPLLLDPMDFGALYQQQLQARAAQAQGEGAPAAPTGDA' A
#
# COMPACT_ATOMS: atom_id res chain seq x y z
N PHE A 1 -7.40 14.57 -2.44
CA PHE A 1 -8.04 13.53 -1.60
C PHE A 1 -7.11 12.34 -1.38
N ALA A 2 -5.93 12.54 -0.76
CA ALA A 2 -4.93 11.48 -0.53
C ALA A 2 -4.92 10.96 0.93
N GLU A 3 -5.87 11.37 1.78
CA GLU A 3 -5.88 11.03 3.21
C GLU A 3 -6.65 9.75 3.56
N ALA A 4 -7.58 9.32 2.69
CA ALA A 4 -8.38 8.12 2.95
C ALA A 4 -7.54 6.84 3.22
N PRO A 5 -6.44 6.56 2.50
CA PRO A 5 -5.60 5.38 2.79
C PRO A 5 -4.97 5.44 4.19
N ARG A 6 -4.54 6.62 4.62
CA ARG A 6 -3.91 6.84 5.92
C ARG A 6 -4.88 6.60 7.07
N LEU A 7 -6.16 6.91 6.89
CA LEU A 7 -7.22 6.67 7.87
C LEU A 7 -7.64 5.19 7.93
N LEU A 8 -7.64 4.50 6.78
CA LEU A 8 -8.08 3.09 6.71
C LEU A 8 -6.98 2.09 7.12
N PHE A 9 -5.70 2.45 6.96
CA PHE A 9 -4.57 1.54 7.20
C PHE A 9 -4.53 0.89 8.60
N PRO A 10 -4.81 1.60 9.72
CA PRO A 10 -4.80 0.98 11.04
C PRO A 10 -5.79 -0.19 11.17
N PHE A 11 -6.96 -0.08 10.53
CA PHE A 11 -7.98 -1.12 10.53
C PHE A 11 -7.59 -2.29 9.63
N ALA A 12 -7.11 -2.00 8.41
CA ALA A 12 -6.63 -3.02 7.50
C ALA A 12 -5.49 -3.84 8.12
N ARG A 13 -4.54 -3.18 8.78
CA ARG A 13 -3.45 -3.84 9.51
C ARG A 13 -3.95 -4.76 10.61
N ALA A 14 -4.92 -4.32 11.41
CA ALA A 14 -5.49 -5.15 12.47
C ALA A 14 -6.14 -6.43 11.91
N ILE A 15 -6.97 -6.30 10.87
CA ILE A 15 -7.63 -7.44 10.20
C ILE A 15 -6.60 -8.45 9.69
N VAL A 16 -5.51 -7.98 9.07
CA VAL A 16 -4.44 -8.86 8.59
C VAL A 16 -3.73 -9.56 9.74
N SER A 17 -3.38 -8.83 10.80
CA SER A 17 -2.74 -9.43 11.99
C SER A 17 -3.61 -10.49 12.65
N ASP A 18 -4.93 -10.27 12.72
CA ASP A 18 -5.89 -11.24 13.28
C ASP A 18 -6.03 -12.47 12.39
N ALA A 19 -6.17 -12.28 11.07
CA ALA A 19 -6.25 -13.39 10.12
C ALA A 19 -4.99 -14.29 10.15
N VAL A 20 -3.80 -13.69 10.27
CA VAL A 20 -2.53 -14.44 10.37
C VAL A 20 -2.46 -15.23 11.67
N ARG A 21 -2.92 -14.64 12.79
CA ARG A 21 -3.01 -15.32 14.08
C ARG A 21 -3.99 -16.49 14.03
N ASP A 22 -5.17 -16.30 13.45
CA ASP A 22 -6.21 -17.32 13.33
C ASP A 22 -5.75 -18.50 12.47
N ALA A 23 -4.88 -18.24 11.49
CA ALA A 23 -4.24 -19.26 10.67
C ALA A 23 -3.12 -20.04 11.39
N GLY A 24 -2.82 -19.72 12.66
CA GLY A 24 -1.81 -20.40 13.48
C GLY A 24 -0.37 -19.95 13.21
N PHE A 25 -0.18 -18.88 12.44
CA PHE A 25 1.13 -18.30 12.16
C PHE A 25 1.53 -17.26 13.22
N PRO A 26 2.83 -16.97 13.37
CA PRO A 26 3.28 -15.84 14.17
C PRO A 26 2.62 -14.52 13.73
N PRO A 27 2.28 -13.61 14.66
CA PRO A 27 1.62 -12.36 14.31
C PRO A 27 2.42 -11.55 13.27
N LEU A 28 1.79 -11.27 12.12
CA LEU A 28 2.37 -10.39 11.12
C LEU A 28 2.14 -8.93 11.54
N LEU A 29 3.23 -8.20 11.76
CA LEU A 29 3.22 -6.77 12.05
C LEU A 29 3.59 -6.02 10.77
N LEU A 30 2.60 -5.39 10.14
CA LEU A 30 2.88 -4.53 8.98
C LEU A 30 3.58 -3.25 9.44
N ASP A 31 4.63 -2.87 8.72
CA ASP A 31 5.35 -1.63 8.95
C ASP A 31 4.49 -0.40 8.60
N PRO A 32 4.71 0.75 9.28
CA PRO A 32 4.06 1.99 8.92
C PRO A 32 4.41 2.42 7.49
N MET A 33 3.40 2.68 6.65
CA MET A 33 3.59 3.14 5.28
C MET A 33 3.44 4.67 5.14
N ASP A 34 4.30 5.31 4.35
CA ASP A 34 4.15 6.72 3.97
C ASP A 34 3.28 6.86 2.70
N PHE A 35 1.98 6.96 2.91
CA PHE A 35 1.01 7.16 1.83
C PHE A 35 1.18 8.49 1.07
N GLY A 36 1.82 9.49 1.69
CA GLY A 36 2.11 10.77 1.04
C GLY A 36 3.18 10.61 -0.03
N ALA A 37 4.30 9.98 0.33
CA ALA A 37 5.37 9.64 -0.62
C ALA A 37 4.87 8.73 -1.75
N LEU A 38 4.06 7.71 -1.43
CA LEU A 38 3.48 6.80 -2.42
C LEU A 38 2.54 7.51 -3.40
N TYR A 39 1.74 8.47 -2.91
CA TYR A 39 0.88 9.27 -3.78
C TYR A 39 1.69 10.14 -4.75
N GLN A 40 2.78 10.76 -4.26
CA GLN A 40 3.67 11.55 -5.12
C GLN A 40 4.35 10.67 -6.19
N GLN A 41 4.84 9.50 -5.81
CA GLN A 41 5.41 8.53 -6.73
C GLN A 41 4.39 8.09 -7.79
N GLN A 42 3.14 7.81 -7.38
CA GLN A 42 2.07 7.46 -8.31
C GLN A 42 1.76 8.59 -9.30
N LEU A 43 1.74 9.84 -8.85
CA LEU A 43 1.46 10.99 -9.71
C LEU A 43 2.57 11.20 -10.75
N GLN A 44 3.83 11.05 -10.34
CA GLN A 44 4.98 11.09 -11.25
C GLN A 44 4.93 9.96 -12.27
N ALA A 45 4.62 8.74 -11.84
CA ALA A 45 4.47 7.58 -12.73
C ALA A 45 3.33 7.78 -13.74
N ARG A 46 2.19 8.34 -13.31
CA ARG A 46 1.07 8.69 -14.22
C ARG A 46 1.45 9.78 -15.22
N ALA A 47 2.20 10.80 -14.80
CA ALA A 47 2.67 11.86 -15.70
C ALA A 47 3.64 11.32 -16.76
N ALA A 48 4.51 10.37 -16.38
CA ALA A 48 5.41 9.68 -17.30
C ALA A 48 4.65 8.79 -18.30
N GLN A 49 3.63 8.05 -17.82
CA GLN A 49 2.77 7.19 -18.67
C GLN A 49 1.91 8.00 -19.66
N ALA A 50 1.51 9.20 -19.29
CA ALA A 50 0.79 10.10 -20.19
C ALA A 50 1.67 10.63 -21.34
N GLN A 51 3.00 10.53 -21.23
CA GLN A 51 3.97 11.00 -22.22
C GLN A 51 4.57 9.88 -23.10
N GLY A 52 4.31 8.60 -22.82
CA GLY A 52 4.73 7.48 -23.67
C GLY A 52 4.47 6.10 -23.04
N GLU A 53 3.67 5.28 -23.77
CA GLU A 53 3.50 3.82 -23.72
C GLU A 53 3.69 3.03 -22.40
N GLY A 54 2.61 2.37 -21.95
CA GLY A 54 2.67 1.10 -21.21
C GLY A 54 2.41 1.15 -19.70
N ALA A 55 1.40 0.41 -19.26
CA ALA A 55 0.87 0.19 -17.91
C ALA A 55 1.83 0.34 -16.69
N PRO A 56 1.41 0.94 -15.56
CA PRO A 56 2.11 0.76 -14.29
C PRO A 56 1.87 -0.65 -13.76
N ALA A 57 2.95 -1.41 -13.62
CA ALA A 57 3.01 -2.48 -12.64
C ALA A 57 2.67 -1.89 -11.26
N ALA A 58 1.69 -2.50 -10.59
CA ALA A 58 1.40 -2.23 -9.19
C ALA A 58 2.70 -2.39 -8.38
N PRO A 59 3.00 -1.51 -7.42
CA PRO A 59 4.14 -1.73 -6.54
C PRO A 59 3.86 -3.00 -5.75
N THR A 60 4.55 -4.07 -6.12
CA THR A 60 4.62 -5.31 -5.37
C THR A 60 4.93 -4.94 -3.92
N GLY A 61 4.00 -5.20 -3.01
CA GLY A 61 4.29 -5.14 -1.58
C GLY A 61 5.35 -6.18 -1.30
N ASP A 62 6.58 -5.71 -1.06
CA ASP A 62 7.70 -6.57 -0.72
C ASP A 62 7.39 -7.38 0.53
N ALA A 63 7.65 -8.68 0.40
CA ALA A 63 7.43 -9.74 1.38
C ALA A 63 8.47 -9.72 2.51
#